data_AF-A0A3D5CGG4-F1
#
_entry.id   AF-A0A3D5CGG4-F1
#
_cell.length_a   1.000
_cell.length_b   1.000
_cell.length_c   1.000
_cell.angle_alpha   90.00
_cell.angle_beta   90.00
_cell.angle_gamma   90.00
#
_symmetry.space_group_name_H-M   'P 1'
#
loop_
_entity.id
_entity.type
_entity.pdbx_description
1 polymer ?
#
loop_
_entity_poly.entity_id
_entity_poly.type
_entity_poly.pdbx_seq_one_letter_code
_entity_poly.pdbx_strand_id
1 'polypeptide(L)'
;STVRGFALDEYVGLDPAHPQSYRSVITREVVEPLGLDPARIRVPDGRLDGVAHAGEIYEAAIMDAGGIALQILGIGTDGHIGFNEPGSSFASRTRVKTLTEQTRTDNARFFASPDEVPMHCITQGLGTILEAD
;
A
#
# COMPACT_ATOMS: atom_id res chain seq x y z
N SER A 1 -21.44 6.53 -1.75
CA SER A 1 -20.84 5.79 -2.89
C SER A 1 -20.91 4.29 -2.63
N THR A 2 -21.13 3.44 -3.64
CA THR A 2 -21.08 1.97 -3.51
C THR A 2 -19.70 1.39 -3.79
N VAL A 3 -18.76 2.22 -4.26
CA VAL A 3 -17.39 1.86 -4.59
C VAL A 3 -16.64 1.40 -3.34
N ARG A 4 -15.84 0.35 -3.49
CA ARG A 4 -14.85 -0.11 -2.50
C ARG A 4 -13.47 0.11 -3.10
N GLY A 5 -12.50 0.46 -2.26
CA GLY A 5 -11.14 0.72 -2.69
C GLY A 5 -10.15 -0.05 -1.84
N PHE A 6 -9.07 -0.50 -2.47
CA PHE A 6 -7.94 -1.15 -1.83
C PHE A 6 -6.68 -0.42 -2.31
N ALA A 7 -6.00 0.25 -1.39
CA ALA A 7 -4.71 0.84 -1.68
C ALA A 7 -3.66 -0.26 -1.91
N LEU A 8 -2.60 0.12 -2.62
CA LEU A 8 -1.55 -0.80 -3.05
C LEU A 8 -0.63 -1.19 -1.88
N ASP A 9 -0.36 -0.25 -0.98
CA ASP A 9 0.67 -0.38 0.05
C ASP A 9 0.34 0.45 1.30
N GLU A 10 1.09 0.21 2.38
CA GLU A 10 1.15 1.06 3.58
C GLU A 10 2.50 0.87 4.29
N TYR A 11 2.99 1.89 4.99
CA TYR A 11 4.19 1.78 5.81
C TYR A 11 3.96 0.95 7.08
N VAL A 12 4.95 0.16 7.46
CA VAL A 12 4.94 -0.57 8.74
C VAL A 12 5.42 0.34 9.86
N GLY A 13 4.67 0.37 10.97
CA GLY A 13 5.02 1.08 12.20
C GLY A 13 4.77 2.59 12.17
N LEU A 14 4.30 3.14 11.04
CA LEU A 14 3.93 4.55 10.95
C LEU A 14 2.54 4.75 11.54
N ASP A 15 2.35 5.82 12.32
CA ASP A 15 1.03 6.18 12.86
C ASP A 15 0.04 6.36 11.69
N PRO A 16 -1.12 5.66 11.69
CA PRO A 16 -2.13 5.84 10.64
C PRO A 16 -2.62 7.29 10.49
N ALA A 17 -2.55 8.11 11.54
CA ALA A 17 -2.87 9.54 11.51
C ALA A 17 -1.70 10.42 11.05
N HIS A 18 -0.50 9.87 10.85
CA HIS A 18 0.64 10.61 10.32
C HIS A 18 0.30 11.17 8.93
N PRO A 19 0.65 12.44 8.61
CA PRO A 19 0.28 13.05 7.32
C PRO A 19 0.80 12.31 6.07
N GLN A 20 1.87 11.53 6.24
CA GLN A 20 2.52 10.72 5.19
C GLN A 20 2.19 9.23 5.26
N SER A 21 1.29 8.78 6.16
CA SER A 21 0.72 7.44 6.02
C SER A 21 -0.08 7.39 4.71
N TYR A 22 -0.08 6.24 4.05
CA TYR A 22 -0.85 6.11 2.82
C TYR A 22 -2.35 6.16 3.11
N ARG A 23 -2.81 5.77 4.31
CA ARG A 23 -4.15 6.11 4.80
C ARG A 23 -4.44 7.61 4.72
N SER A 24 -3.58 8.46 5.29
CA SER A 24 -3.79 9.91 5.28
C SER A 24 -3.75 10.49 3.88
N VAL A 25 -2.79 10.06 3.06
CA VAL A 25 -2.65 10.51 1.66
C VAL A 25 -3.87 10.10 0.84
N ILE A 26 -4.29 8.83 0.86
CA ILE A 26 -5.47 8.36 0.13
C ILE A 26 -6.73 9.09 0.62
N THR A 27 -6.85 9.33 1.92
CA THR A 27 -8.00 10.07 2.46
C THR A 27 -8.06 11.48 1.88
N ARG A 28 -6.95 12.23 1.97
CA ARG A 28 -6.85 13.63 1.52
C ARG A 28 -6.97 13.79 0.00
N GLU A 29 -6.32 12.92 -0.77
CA GLU A 29 -6.18 13.10 -2.22
C GLU A 29 -7.27 12.38 -3.03
N VAL A 30 -7.92 11.35 -2.46
CA VAL A 30 -8.88 10.52 -3.19
C VAL A 30 -10.24 10.48 -2.49
N VAL A 31 -10.27 10.13 -1.20
CA VAL A 31 -11.56 9.92 -0.50
C VAL A 31 -12.34 11.21 -0.35
N GLU A 32 -11.72 12.26 0.17
CA GLU A 32 -12.36 13.55 0.41
C GLU A 32 -12.76 14.25 -0.91
N PRO A 33 -11.88 14.39 -1.93
CA PRO A 33 -12.23 15.12 -3.15
C PRO A 33 -13.32 14.43 -3.99
N LEU A 34 -13.40 13.09 -3.93
CA LEU A 34 -14.40 12.31 -4.66
C LEU A 34 -15.65 12.00 -3.84
N GLY A 35 -15.71 12.39 -2.57
CA GLY A 35 -16.83 12.09 -1.68
C GLY A 35 -17.07 10.59 -1.46
N LEU A 36 -15.99 9.81 -1.39
CA LEU A 36 -16.08 8.37 -1.13
C LEU A 36 -16.36 8.10 0.36
N ASP A 37 -16.97 6.95 0.63
CA ASP A 37 -17.19 6.50 2.00
C ASP A 37 -15.87 5.93 2.56
N PRO A 38 -15.23 6.56 3.56
CA PRO A 38 -13.94 6.10 4.09
C PRO A 38 -14.01 4.69 4.69
N ALA A 39 -15.18 4.23 5.13
CA ALA A 39 -15.34 2.87 5.65
C ALA A 39 -15.21 1.79 4.55
N ARG A 40 -15.28 2.19 3.27
CA ARG A 40 -15.16 1.29 2.10
C ARG A 40 -13.78 1.33 1.46
N ILE A 41 -12.88 2.18 1.96
CA ILE A 41 -11.53 2.34 1.45
C ILE A 41 -10.56 1.71 2.44
N ARG A 42 -9.81 0.72 1.97
CA ARG A 42 -8.88 -0.06 2.76
C ARG A 42 -7.45 0.23 2.34
N VAL A 43 -6.56 0.22 3.32
CA VAL A 43 -5.10 0.16 3.18
C VAL A 43 -4.62 -1.07 3.95
N PRO A 44 -3.46 -1.66 3.63
CA PRO A 44 -2.87 -2.69 4.48
C PRO A 44 -2.67 -2.21 5.92
N ASP A 45 -2.81 -3.09 6.91
CA ASP A 45 -2.61 -2.74 8.32
C ASP A 45 -1.12 -2.76 8.68
N GLY A 46 -0.50 -1.58 8.69
CA GLY A 46 0.91 -1.40 9.01
C GLY A 46 1.28 -1.50 10.50
N ARG A 47 0.35 -1.76 11.42
CA ARG A 47 0.67 -1.83 12.86
C ARG A 47 1.64 -2.98 13.14
N LEU A 48 2.63 -2.72 14.01
CA LEU A 48 3.63 -3.72 14.40
C LEU A 48 2.99 -4.97 14.97
N ASP A 49 1.93 -4.79 15.75
CA ASP A 49 1.12 -5.87 16.29
C ASP A 49 0.33 -6.54 15.17
N GLY A 50 0.74 -7.74 14.77
CA GLY A 50 0.05 -8.53 13.75
C GLY A 50 0.53 -8.32 12.31
N VAL A 51 1.57 -7.49 12.08
CA VAL A 51 2.14 -7.24 10.75
C VAL A 51 2.50 -8.52 9.99
N ALA A 52 2.88 -9.58 10.71
CA ALA A 52 3.21 -10.89 10.15
C ALA A 52 2.06 -11.51 9.32
N HIS A 53 0.81 -11.21 9.67
CA HIS A 53 -0.38 -11.71 8.99
C HIS A 53 -1.10 -10.63 8.18
N ALA A 54 -0.59 -9.39 8.16
CA ALA A 54 -1.27 -8.27 7.52
C ALA A 54 -1.47 -8.50 6.02
N GLY A 55 -0.53 -9.15 5.34
CA GLY A 55 -0.66 -9.54 3.94
C GLY A 55 -1.81 -10.52 3.72
N GLU A 56 -1.85 -11.62 4.46
CA GLU A 56 -2.90 -12.65 4.35
C GLU A 56 -4.30 -12.09 4.66
N ILE A 57 -4.41 -11.26 5.69
CA ILE A 57 -5.66 -10.58 6.07
C ILE A 57 -6.12 -9.65 4.93
N TYR A 58 -5.19 -8.95 4.29
CA TYR A 58 -5.51 -8.03 3.20
C TYR A 58 -5.94 -8.76 1.93
N GLU A 59 -5.29 -9.88 1.60
CA GLU A 59 -5.70 -10.77 0.50
C GLU A 59 -7.13 -11.30 0.71
N ALA A 60 -7.43 -11.82 1.91
CA ALA A 60 -8.77 -12.29 2.24
C ALA A 60 -9.80 -11.15 2.11
N ALA A 61 -9.46 -9.95 2.58
CA ALA A 61 -10.30 -8.77 2.47
C ALA A 61 -10.62 -8.37 1.01
N ILE A 62 -9.67 -8.54 0.08
CA ILE A 62 -9.88 -8.31 -1.35
C ILE A 62 -10.84 -9.38 -1.92
N MET A 63 -10.59 -10.65 -1.60
CA MET A 63 -11.42 -11.77 -2.07
C MET A 63 -12.86 -11.70 -1.55
N ASP A 64 -13.05 -11.38 -0.27
CA ASP A 64 -14.37 -11.17 0.35
C ASP A 64 -15.14 -9.99 -0.27
N ALA A 65 -14.42 -9.04 -0.87
CA ALA A 65 -15.01 -7.95 -1.60
C ALA A 65 -15.41 -8.30 -3.05
N GLY A 66 -15.03 -9.50 -3.52
CA GLY A 66 -15.27 -9.99 -4.88
C GLY A 66 -14.11 -9.77 -5.85
N GLY A 67 -12.91 -9.48 -5.35
CA GLY A 67 -11.73 -9.19 -6.18
C GLY A 67 -11.60 -7.72 -6.59
N ILE A 68 -10.60 -7.44 -7.45
CA ILE A 68 -10.32 -6.10 -7.97
C ILE A 68 -10.81 -6.00 -9.42
N ALA A 69 -11.83 -5.18 -9.67
CA ALA A 69 -12.38 -5.01 -11.03
C ALA A 69 -11.63 -3.97 -11.89
N LEU A 70 -10.84 -3.10 -11.26
CA LEU A 70 -10.03 -2.09 -11.93
C LEU A 70 -8.84 -1.73 -11.04
N GLN A 71 -7.64 -1.75 -11.63
CA GLN A 71 -6.41 -1.37 -10.97
C GLN A 71 -5.84 -0.10 -11.62
N ILE A 72 -5.59 0.93 -10.82
CA ILE A 72 -4.90 2.15 -11.27
C ILE A 72 -3.53 2.16 -10.61
N LEU A 73 -2.48 2.12 -11.43
CA LEU A 73 -1.11 1.94 -10.97
C LEU A 73 -0.19 3.04 -11.50
N GLY A 74 0.71 3.49 -10.63
CA GLY A 74 1.92 4.20 -11.05
C GLY A 74 3.05 3.21 -11.36
N ILE A 75 3.98 3.64 -12.20
CA ILE A 75 5.21 2.90 -12.50
C ILE A 75 6.40 3.76 -12.07
N GLY A 76 7.28 3.17 -11.26
CA GLY A 76 8.55 3.78 -10.85
C GLY A 76 9.51 3.96 -12.01
N THR A 77 10.53 4.79 -11.83
CA THR A 77 11.55 5.06 -12.87
C THR A 77 12.35 3.82 -13.28
N ASP A 78 12.46 2.82 -12.41
CA ASP A 78 13.10 1.52 -12.64
C ASP A 78 12.10 0.43 -13.07
N GLY A 79 10.82 0.78 -13.28
CA GLY A 79 9.75 -0.13 -13.66
C GLY A 79 9.01 -0.80 -12.50
N HIS A 80 9.28 -0.46 -11.23
CA HIS A 80 8.55 -1.05 -10.12
C HIS A 80 7.07 -0.63 -10.08
N ILE A 81 6.23 -1.50 -9.50
CA ILE A 81 4.82 -1.23 -9.19
C ILE A 81 4.61 -1.42 -7.69
N GLY A 82 4.12 -0.38 -7.00
CA GLY A 82 4.12 -0.35 -5.54
C GLY A 82 5.54 -0.54 -5.00
N PHE A 83 5.72 -1.36 -3.97
CA PHE A 83 7.07 -1.71 -3.49
C PHE A 83 7.60 -3.05 -4.07
N ASN A 84 7.13 -3.44 -5.26
CA ASN A 84 7.66 -4.58 -6.00
C ASN A 84 8.85 -4.18 -6.87
N GLU A 85 10.01 -4.07 -6.23
CA GLU A 85 11.28 -3.76 -6.89
C GLU A 85 11.72 -4.82 -7.92
N PRO A 86 12.64 -4.47 -8.84
CA PRO A 86 13.22 -5.41 -9.80
C PRO A 86 13.69 -6.71 -9.14
N GLY A 87 13.29 -7.85 -9.73
CA GLY A 87 13.55 -9.19 -9.18
C GLY A 87 12.44 -9.73 -8.27
N SER A 88 11.39 -8.95 -7.99
CA SER A 88 10.18 -9.46 -7.34
C SER A 88 9.51 -10.56 -8.20
N SER A 89 9.06 -11.62 -7.55
CA SER A 89 8.34 -12.72 -8.24
C SER A 89 7.03 -12.22 -8.85
N PHE A 90 6.76 -12.61 -10.10
CA PHE A 90 5.45 -12.37 -10.73
C PHE A 90 4.30 -13.09 -10.03
N ALA A 91 4.58 -14.16 -9.28
CA ALA A 91 3.60 -14.86 -8.45
C ALA A 91 3.56 -14.36 -6.99
N SER A 92 4.21 -13.22 -6.69
CA SER A 92 4.22 -12.68 -5.33
C SER A 92 2.82 -12.27 -4.88
N ARG A 93 2.52 -12.51 -3.61
CA ARG A 93 1.31 -12.04 -2.91
C ARG A 93 1.61 -10.79 -2.08
N THR A 94 0.56 -10.22 -1.49
CA THR A 94 0.67 -9.13 -0.52
C THR A 94 1.57 -9.55 0.63
N ARG A 95 2.61 -8.76 0.91
CA ARG A 95 3.66 -9.13 1.86
C ARG A 95 4.34 -7.92 2.48
N VAL A 96 5.01 -8.16 3.60
CA VAL A 96 5.97 -7.20 4.15
C VAL A 96 7.22 -7.16 3.28
N LYS A 97 7.71 -5.96 2.99
CA LYS A 97 8.94 -5.70 2.25
C LYS A 97 9.80 -4.69 2.99
N THR A 98 11.11 -4.94 3.00
CA THR A 98 12.10 -3.91 3.36
C THR A 98 12.23 -2.95 2.20
N LEU A 99 12.16 -1.65 2.49
CA LEU A 99 12.40 -0.60 1.50
C LEU A 99 13.89 -0.55 1.16
N THR A 100 14.24 -0.38 -0.11
CA THR A 100 15.63 -0.06 -0.45
C THR A 100 16.06 1.28 0.10
N GLU A 101 17.38 1.45 0.24
CA GLU A 101 17.99 2.73 0.58
C GLU A 101 17.60 3.85 -0.39
N GLN A 102 17.51 3.53 -1.69
CA GLN A 102 17.07 4.49 -2.71
C GLN A 102 15.62 4.93 -2.46
N THR A 103 14.69 4.00 -2.26
CA THR A 103 13.29 4.34 -1.94
C THR A 103 13.18 5.16 -0.66
N ARG A 104 13.95 4.83 0.39
CA ARG A 104 13.96 5.63 1.62
C ARG A 104 14.50 7.04 1.38
N THR A 105 15.54 7.17 0.57
CA THR A 105 16.12 8.47 0.18
C THR A 105 15.12 9.31 -0.62
N ASP A 106 14.43 8.70 -1.58
CA ASP A 106 13.45 9.38 -2.42
C ASP A 106 12.23 9.84 -1.60
N ASN A 107 11.82 9.03 -0.62
CA ASN A 107 10.69 9.34 0.25
C ASN A 107 11.04 10.32 1.38
N ALA A 108 12.31 10.46 1.74
CA ALA A 108 12.76 11.35 2.81
C ALA A 108 12.31 12.81 2.63
N ARG A 109 12.11 13.27 1.38
CA ARG A 109 11.58 14.61 1.08
C ARG A 109 10.18 14.89 1.64
N PHE A 110 9.44 13.84 2.03
CA PHE A 110 8.10 13.94 2.59
C PHE A 110 8.09 13.92 4.14
N PHE A 111 9.21 13.56 4.77
CA PHE A 111 9.36 13.43 6.22
C PHE A 111 10.21 14.58 6.78
N ALA A 112 10.14 14.82 8.09
CA ALA A 112 10.92 15.88 8.71
C ALA A 112 12.43 15.53 8.75
N SER A 113 12.75 14.24 8.80
CA SER A 113 14.11 13.73 8.68
C SER A 113 14.16 12.37 7.96
N PRO A 114 15.30 11.99 7.34
CA PRO A 114 15.46 10.66 6.74
C PRO A 114 15.30 9.49 7.73
N ASP A 115 15.57 9.74 9.02
CA ASP A 115 15.45 8.73 10.07
C ASP A 115 14.00 8.40 10.42
N GLU A 116 13.06 9.29 10.10
CA GLU A 116 11.62 9.07 10.26
C GLU A 116 11.02 8.22 9.14
N VAL A 117 11.76 7.98 8.06
CA VAL A 117 11.29 7.15 6.95
C VAL A 117 11.26 5.68 7.40
N PRO A 118 10.08 5.02 7.40
CA PRO A 118 9.95 3.63 7.83
C PRO A 118 10.89 2.68 7.08
N MET A 119 11.32 1.61 7.76
CA MET A 119 12.21 0.60 7.16
C MET A 119 11.44 -0.42 6.32
N HIS A 120 10.17 -0.65 6.65
CA HIS A 120 9.35 -1.68 6.04
C HIS A 120 8.01 -1.11 5.58
N CYS A 121 7.43 -1.79 4.61
CA CYS A 121 6.09 -1.56 4.10
C CYS A 121 5.36 -2.89 3.96
N ILE A 122 4.04 -2.82 3.80
CA ILE A 122 3.25 -3.89 3.21
C ILE A 122 2.86 -3.43 1.82
N THR A 123 3.00 -4.31 0.82
CA THR A 123 2.64 -4.02 -0.56
C THR A 123 1.87 -5.20 -1.14
N GLN A 124 0.86 -4.95 -1.95
CA GLN A 124 0.29 -5.98 -2.82
C GLN A 124 1.40 -6.57 -3.70
N GLY A 125 1.35 -7.88 -3.91
CA GLY A 125 2.30 -8.55 -4.79
C GLY A 125 1.89 -8.47 -6.26
N LEU A 126 2.80 -8.78 -7.17
CA LEU A 126 2.53 -8.77 -8.60
C LEU A 126 1.43 -9.78 -8.98
N GLY A 127 1.35 -10.92 -8.30
CA GLY A 127 0.28 -11.91 -8.51
C GLY A 127 -1.07 -11.37 -8.09
N THR A 128 -1.14 -10.68 -6.94
CA THR A 128 -2.35 -9.99 -6.47
C THR A 128 -2.80 -8.92 -7.47
N ILE A 129 -1.84 -8.16 -8.01
CA ILE A 129 -2.11 -7.10 -8.98
C ILE A 129 -2.66 -7.65 -10.29
N LEU A 130 -2.10 -8.76 -10.77
CA LEU A 130 -2.45 -9.43 -12.02
C LEU A 130 -3.78 -10.20 -11.97
N GLU A 131 -4.33 -10.42 -10.78
CA GLU A 131 -5.66 -11.05 -10.60
C GLU A 131 -6.82 -10.06 -10.78
N ALA A 132 -6.53 -8.78 -11.06
CA ALA A 132 -7.57 -7.83 -11.44
C ALA A 132 -8.17 -8.17 -12.82
N ASP A 133 -9.47 -7.88 -13.00
CA ASP A 133 -10.23 -8.16 -14.23
C ASP A 133 -9.79 -7.32 -15.46
#